data_AF-A0A9D0HHM1-F1
#
_entry.id   AF-A0A9D0HHM1-F1
#
_cell.length_a   1.000
_cell.length_b   1.000
_cell.length_c   1.000
_cell.angle_alpha   90.00
_cell.angle_beta   90.00
_cell.angle_gamma   90.00
#
_symmetry.space_group_name_H-M   'P 1'
#
loop_
_entity.id
_entity.type
_entity.pdbx_description
1 polymer ?
#
loop_
_entity_poly.entity_id
_entity_poly.type
_entity_poly.pdbx_seq_one_letter_code
_entity_poly.pdbx_strand_id
1 'polypeptide(L)'
;MLAAMEPSALLDLAAITDAQLGVRHFRVEERISQLFAIEVLAVSPRADLDLEMMVGYGAALRLAAAGGGYRVWGGLCTDAEHVGTGVDGVASYRLQIRPMLWRTSQRMSRRVFQNQNAIEVATSVLREWGIEPVVGMQRRALNRHEYRVQLDESDYAFVARQLEEQGISYVFEHIPPPPEAAHHIASMTLILSDQLECWRERPEALVNAGTTQGRPAFPFVSNVRLGRAVRPGRVSLRGYDYRSHAQLTLAAEARGGNEAELGYERYRYLPKAFVTDAGADQRAGMAAAQVLLDAERSAARLVSMSSNVIDMPPGTRFRIDTHERESLCDDAGLLLVGATIEGDVNGEWAVALEAIPIADALAAETAAVFCPAQVTPKPRVMGLQSAVVVGPVGEEIHTDEFGRVKVQFHWDRLGRSDGASSCWIRVSQSWAGGGYGASQLPRVGHEVIVGFF
;
A
#
# COMPACT_ATOMS: atom_id res chain seq x y z
N MET A 1 7.25 -50.37 -5.67
CA MET A 1 6.77 -49.75 -4.43
C MET A 1 7.49 -48.41 -4.27
N LEU A 2 7.16 -47.43 -5.12
CA LEU A 2 7.65 -46.06 -5.01
C LEU A 2 6.71 -45.36 -4.04
N ALA A 3 7.19 -45.08 -2.82
CA ALA A 3 6.48 -44.19 -1.93
C ALA A 3 6.34 -42.84 -2.65
N ALA A 4 5.11 -42.41 -2.89
CA ALA A 4 4.79 -41.11 -3.46
C ALA A 4 5.38 -40.03 -2.54
N MET A 5 6.55 -39.49 -2.89
CA MET A 5 7.00 -38.23 -2.35
C MET A 5 6.01 -37.17 -2.84
N GLU A 6 5.37 -36.46 -1.92
CA GLU A 6 4.56 -35.30 -2.31
C GLU A 6 5.45 -34.31 -3.08
N PRO A 7 4.95 -33.75 -4.19
CA PRO A 7 5.71 -32.76 -4.97
C PRO A 7 6.07 -31.54 -4.12
N SER A 8 7.30 -31.06 -4.28
CA SER A 8 7.87 -29.91 -3.54
C SER A 8 7.17 -28.59 -3.85
N ALA A 9 6.44 -28.52 -4.96
CA ALA A 9 5.62 -27.39 -5.36
C ALA A 9 4.35 -27.86 -6.07
N LEU A 10 3.21 -27.26 -5.70
CA LEU A 10 1.91 -27.53 -6.31
C LEU A 10 1.18 -26.22 -6.61
N LEU A 11 0.38 -26.25 -7.67
CA LEU A 11 -0.53 -25.18 -8.03
C LEU A 11 -1.97 -25.70 -8.03
N ASP A 12 -2.79 -25.08 -7.19
CA ASP A 12 -4.22 -25.36 -7.08
C ASP A 12 -5.02 -24.22 -7.74
N LEU A 13 -6.04 -24.57 -8.53
CA LEU A 13 -6.94 -23.63 -9.22
C LEU A 13 -8.38 -23.88 -8.75
N ALA A 14 -9.08 -22.85 -8.24
CA ALA A 14 -10.45 -23.09 -7.72
C ALA A 14 -11.47 -23.52 -8.77
N ALA A 15 -11.34 -23.02 -9.99
CA ALA A 15 -12.27 -23.33 -11.05
C ALA A 15 -12.00 -24.70 -11.71
N ILE A 16 -10.83 -25.30 -11.45
CA ILE A 16 -10.43 -26.59 -12.00
C ILE A 16 -10.09 -27.53 -10.84
N THR A 17 -11.14 -28.01 -10.15
CA THR A 17 -11.02 -28.86 -8.96
C THR A 17 -10.40 -30.23 -9.23
N ASP A 18 -10.46 -30.69 -10.48
CA ASP A 18 -10.03 -32.04 -10.88
C ASP A 18 -8.59 -32.07 -11.44
N ALA A 19 -7.87 -30.94 -11.45
CA ALA A 19 -6.51 -30.88 -11.98
C ALA A 19 -5.58 -30.04 -11.09
N GLN A 20 -4.87 -30.72 -10.19
CA GLN A 20 -3.63 -30.15 -9.64
C GLN A 20 -2.61 -30.03 -10.76
N LEU A 21 -2.09 -28.83 -10.96
CA LEU A 21 -1.07 -28.58 -11.97
C LEU A 21 0.30 -28.75 -11.35
N GLY A 22 1.16 -29.51 -12.02
CA GLY A 22 2.56 -29.61 -11.65
C GLY A 22 3.26 -28.27 -11.89
N VAL A 23 4.11 -27.83 -10.99
CA VAL A 23 4.89 -26.58 -11.17
C VAL A 23 6.25 -26.93 -11.74
N ARG A 24 6.66 -26.28 -12.83
CA ARG A 24 7.98 -26.44 -13.44
C ARG A 24 8.92 -25.32 -13.01
N HIS A 25 8.48 -24.08 -13.17
CA HIS A 25 9.20 -22.86 -12.81
C HIS A 25 8.25 -21.92 -12.07
N PHE A 26 8.77 -21.14 -11.15
CA PHE A 26 7.99 -20.11 -10.47
C PHE A 26 8.86 -18.91 -10.11
N ARG A 27 8.20 -17.76 -9.99
CA ARG A 27 8.75 -16.53 -9.43
C ARG A 27 7.71 -15.87 -8.55
N VAL A 28 8.02 -15.68 -7.28
CA VAL A 28 7.20 -14.99 -6.30
C VAL A 28 7.91 -13.70 -5.91
N GLU A 29 7.24 -12.56 -6.05
CA GLU A 29 7.72 -11.25 -5.58
C GLU A 29 6.73 -10.65 -4.61
N GLU A 30 7.18 -10.34 -3.40
CA GLU A 30 6.38 -9.73 -2.35
C GLU A 30 7.12 -8.53 -1.78
N ARG A 31 6.39 -7.45 -1.47
CA ARG A 31 6.95 -6.28 -0.78
C ARG A 31 5.88 -5.61 0.07
N ILE A 32 6.29 -5.02 1.19
CA ILE A 32 5.41 -4.15 1.98
C ILE A 32 4.85 -3.05 1.09
N SER A 33 3.55 -2.81 1.20
CA SER A 33 2.80 -1.79 0.47
C SER A 33 2.87 -1.91 -1.05
N GLN A 34 3.04 -3.12 -1.58
CA GLN A 34 2.92 -3.41 -3.01
C GLN A 34 2.07 -4.67 -3.24
N LEU A 35 1.40 -4.74 -4.39
CA LEU A 35 0.71 -5.94 -4.81
C LEU A 35 1.73 -7.02 -5.16
N PHE A 36 1.68 -8.18 -4.50
CA PHE A 36 2.58 -9.27 -4.84
C PHE A 36 2.35 -9.77 -6.28
N ALA A 37 3.41 -10.37 -6.84
CA ALA A 37 3.43 -10.98 -8.15
C ALA A 37 3.80 -12.45 -8.01
N ILE A 38 3.05 -13.35 -8.63
CA ILE A 38 3.45 -14.75 -8.75
C ILE A 38 3.32 -15.13 -10.20
N GLU A 39 4.42 -15.54 -10.80
CA GLU A 39 4.45 -16.13 -12.13
C GLU A 39 4.73 -17.62 -11.99
N VAL A 40 3.89 -18.44 -12.61
CA VAL A 40 4.01 -19.90 -12.54
C VAL A 40 4.00 -20.47 -13.94
N LEU A 41 5.00 -21.28 -14.24
CA LEU A 41 5.01 -22.16 -15.40
C LEU A 41 4.54 -23.53 -14.95
N ALA A 42 3.26 -23.79 -15.18
CA ALA A 42 2.57 -25.01 -14.81
C ALA A 42 2.56 -26.03 -15.95
N VAL A 43 2.44 -27.31 -15.62
CA VAL A 43 2.34 -28.42 -16.58
C VAL A 43 1.10 -29.27 -16.30
N SER A 44 0.47 -29.75 -17.37
CA SER A 44 -0.71 -30.62 -17.30
C SER A 44 -0.66 -31.70 -18.39
N PRO A 45 -1.16 -32.92 -18.13
CA PRO A 45 -1.44 -33.89 -19.19
C PRO A 45 -2.52 -33.42 -20.18
N ARG A 46 -3.33 -32.42 -19.80
CA ARG A 46 -4.40 -31.86 -20.63
C ARG A 46 -3.90 -30.63 -21.38
N ALA A 47 -3.98 -30.69 -22.71
CA ALA A 47 -3.65 -29.57 -23.60
C ALA A 47 -4.83 -28.64 -23.89
N ASP A 48 -6.02 -28.97 -23.37
CA ASP A 48 -7.30 -28.33 -23.65
C ASP A 48 -7.89 -27.64 -22.41
N LEU A 49 -7.07 -27.23 -21.45
CA LEU A 49 -7.59 -26.56 -20.26
C LEU A 49 -8.19 -25.21 -20.65
N ASP A 50 -9.40 -24.93 -20.15
CA ASP A 50 -10.12 -23.70 -20.47
C ASP A 50 -9.52 -22.51 -19.72
N LEU A 51 -8.86 -21.62 -20.46
CA LEU A 51 -8.24 -20.41 -19.92
C LEU A 51 -9.29 -19.41 -19.38
N GLU A 52 -10.51 -19.40 -19.91
CA GLU A 52 -11.60 -18.53 -19.41
C GLU A 52 -12.05 -18.97 -18.02
N MET A 53 -11.97 -20.27 -17.72
CA MET A 53 -12.21 -20.78 -16.37
C MET A 53 -11.02 -20.53 -15.43
N MET A 54 -9.81 -20.25 -15.93
CA MET A 54 -8.67 -19.92 -15.07
C MET A 54 -8.67 -18.43 -14.69
N VAL A 55 -8.75 -17.55 -15.68
CA VAL A 55 -8.60 -16.10 -15.49
C VAL A 55 -9.80 -15.54 -14.72
N GLY A 56 -9.53 -14.70 -13.73
CA GLY A 56 -10.57 -14.10 -12.88
C GLY A 56 -11.05 -15.00 -11.74
N TYR A 57 -10.52 -16.22 -11.63
CA TYR A 57 -10.76 -17.14 -10.52
C TYR A 57 -9.54 -17.25 -9.62
N GLY A 58 -9.76 -17.75 -8.40
CA GLY A 58 -8.68 -17.83 -7.44
C GLY A 58 -7.73 -19.00 -7.71
N ALA A 59 -6.47 -18.78 -7.38
CA ALA A 59 -5.36 -19.73 -7.56
C ALA A 59 -4.44 -19.69 -6.34
N ALA A 60 -3.82 -20.81 -6.01
CA ALA A 60 -2.89 -20.92 -4.90
C ALA A 60 -1.61 -21.65 -5.29
N LEU A 61 -0.46 -21.00 -5.08
CA LEU A 61 0.85 -21.65 -5.16
C LEU A 61 1.23 -22.18 -3.78
N ARG A 62 1.64 -23.44 -3.70
CA ARG A 62 2.14 -24.08 -2.47
C ARG A 62 3.56 -24.54 -2.66
N LEU A 63 4.47 -24.13 -1.77
CA LEU A 63 5.87 -24.55 -1.76
C LEU A 63 6.24 -25.18 -0.41
N ALA A 64 6.98 -26.28 -0.44
CA ALA A 64 7.51 -26.93 0.76
C ALA A 64 8.65 -26.10 1.40
N ALA A 65 8.63 -25.96 2.72
CA ALA A 65 9.65 -25.21 3.46
C ALA A 65 10.78 -26.13 3.96
N ALA A 66 12.01 -25.60 4.04
CA ALA A 66 13.21 -26.35 4.44
C ALA A 66 13.14 -26.95 5.86
N GLY A 67 12.36 -26.35 6.77
CA GLY A 67 12.15 -26.82 8.15
C GLY A 67 10.95 -27.76 8.35
N GLY A 68 10.32 -28.21 7.25
CA GLY A 68 9.04 -28.92 7.29
C GLY A 68 7.84 -27.97 7.14
N GLY A 69 6.71 -28.52 6.71
CA GLY A 69 5.51 -27.74 6.37
C GLY A 69 5.56 -27.12 4.98
N TYR A 70 4.64 -26.19 4.73
CA TYR A 70 4.46 -25.54 3.44
C TYR A 70 4.08 -24.07 3.63
N ARG A 71 4.44 -23.23 2.66
CA ARG A 71 3.87 -21.89 2.51
C ARG A 71 2.91 -21.89 1.33
N VAL A 72 1.77 -21.22 1.51
CA VAL A 72 0.78 -21.00 0.45
C VAL A 72 0.67 -19.52 0.15
N TRP A 73 0.60 -19.20 -1.13
CA TRP A 73 0.19 -17.89 -1.61
C TRP A 73 -1.12 -18.04 -2.37
N GLY A 74 -2.20 -17.56 -1.76
CA GLY A 74 -3.53 -17.51 -2.38
C GLY A 74 -3.79 -16.16 -3.03
N GLY A 75 -4.34 -16.17 -4.24
CA GLY A 75 -4.68 -14.95 -4.97
C GLY A 75 -5.65 -15.19 -6.11
N LEU A 76 -5.70 -14.24 -7.03
CA LEU A 76 -6.49 -14.23 -8.25
C LEU A 76 -5.58 -14.52 -9.44
N CYS A 77 -5.95 -15.46 -10.30
CA CYS A 77 -5.31 -15.62 -11.59
C CYS A 77 -5.72 -14.46 -12.52
N THR A 78 -4.76 -13.60 -12.88
CA THR A 78 -5.03 -12.40 -13.70
C THR A 78 -4.70 -12.58 -15.16
N ASP A 79 -3.85 -13.57 -15.47
CA ASP A 79 -3.41 -13.88 -16.82
C ASP A 79 -3.12 -15.38 -16.92
N ALA A 80 -3.49 -15.99 -18.04
CA ALA A 80 -3.28 -17.39 -18.34
C ALA A 80 -2.97 -17.59 -19.82
N GLU A 81 -1.90 -18.31 -20.12
CA GLU A 81 -1.41 -18.54 -21.47
C GLU A 81 -1.07 -20.03 -21.66
N HIS A 82 -1.57 -20.64 -22.73
CA HIS A 82 -1.07 -21.95 -23.20
C HIS A 82 0.23 -21.73 -23.99
N VAL A 83 1.35 -22.16 -23.42
CA VAL A 83 2.69 -21.92 -23.99
C VAL A 83 2.99 -22.93 -25.11
N GLY A 84 2.43 -24.14 -25.01
CA GLY A 84 2.62 -25.21 -25.98
C GLY A 84 2.58 -26.59 -25.35
N THR A 85 2.64 -27.62 -26.19
CA THR A 85 2.62 -29.02 -25.76
C THR A 85 3.93 -29.69 -26.15
N GLY A 86 4.58 -30.31 -25.17
CA GLY A 86 5.81 -31.05 -25.38
C GLY A 86 5.60 -32.29 -26.25
N VAL A 87 6.70 -32.84 -26.76
CA VAL A 87 6.69 -34.08 -27.56
C VAL A 87 6.23 -35.28 -26.72
N ASP A 88 6.35 -35.19 -25.39
CA ASP A 88 5.84 -36.13 -24.40
C ASP A 88 4.31 -36.03 -24.18
N GLY A 89 3.63 -35.10 -24.86
CA GLY A 89 2.20 -34.86 -24.73
C GLY A 89 1.81 -34.01 -23.53
N VAL A 90 2.77 -33.49 -22.77
CA VAL A 90 2.51 -32.63 -21.59
C VAL A 90 2.41 -31.17 -22.03
N ALA A 91 1.29 -30.53 -21.72
CA ALA A 91 1.05 -29.12 -22.02
C ALA A 91 1.62 -28.22 -20.93
N SER A 92 2.18 -27.08 -21.33
CA SER A 92 2.70 -26.04 -20.44
C SER A 92 1.78 -24.81 -20.46
N TYR A 93 1.51 -24.26 -19.29
CA TYR A 93 0.70 -23.06 -19.10
C TYR A 93 1.47 -22.03 -18.27
N ARG A 94 1.47 -20.77 -18.69
CA ARG A 94 1.99 -19.65 -17.90
C ARG A 94 0.82 -18.96 -17.21
N LEU A 95 0.94 -18.73 -15.92
CA LEU A 95 -0.10 -18.13 -15.09
C LEU A 95 0.47 -16.98 -14.28
N GLN A 96 -0.26 -15.87 -14.19
CA GLN A 96 0.03 -14.81 -13.24
C GLN A 96 -1.01 -14.79 -12.13
N ILE A 97 -0.55 -14.79 -10.89
CA ILE A 97 -1.39 -14.70 -9.69
C ILE A 97 -1.06 -13.41 -8.94
N ARG A 98 -2.11 -12.66 -8.58
CA ARG A 98 -2.05 -11.37 -7.89
C ARG A 98 -2.94 -11.38 -6.66
N PRO A 99 -2.73 -10.52 -5.65
CA PRO A 99 -3.67 -10.39 -4.54
C PRO A 99 -5.07 -9.98 -5.02
N MET A 100 -6.11 -10.34 -4.28
CA MET A 100 -7.49 -9.86 -4.53
C MET A 100 -7.59 -8.34 -4.62
N LEU A 101 -6.71 -7.61 -3.91
CA LEU A 101 -6.61 -6.15 -3.98
C LEU A 101 -6.34 -5.64 -5.40
N TRP A 102 -5.68 -6.42 -6.26
CA TRP A 102 -5.43 -6.06 -7.66
C TRP A 102 -6.71 -5.74 -8.43
N ARG A 103 -7.86 -6.38 -8.12
CA ARG A 103 -9.14 -6.10 -8.79
C ARG A 103 -9.54 -4.63 -8.70
N THR A 104 -9.16 -3.96 -7.61
CA THR A 104 -9.43 -2.54 -7.39
C THR A 104 -8.66 -1.63 -8.36
N SER A 105 -7.61 -2.13 -9.02
CA SER A 105 -6.91 -1.39 -10.07
C SER A 105 -7.70 -1.32 -11.39
N GLN A 106 -8.67 -2.21 -11.59
CA GLN A 106 -9.40 -2.37 -12.85
C GLN A 106 -10.58 -1.40 -12.99
N ARG A 107 -11.03 -0.79 -11.89
CA ARG A 107 -12.13 0.20 -11.91
C ARG A 107 -11.59 1.59 -11.66
N MET A 108 -11.94 2.52 -12.53
CA MET A 108 -11.73 3.96 -12.35
C MET A 108 -13.04 4.64 -11.95
N SER A 109 -12.96 5.65 -11.09
CA SER A 109 -14.15 6.34 -10.59
C SER A 109 -13.90 7.79 -10.24
N ARG A 110 -14.99 8.53 -10.05
CA ARG A 110 -15.02 9.86 -9.45
C ARG A 110 -15.99 9.86 -8.28
N ARG A 111 -15.49 10.15 -7.08
CA ARG A 111 -16.27 10.03 -5.84
C ARG A 111 -15.85 11.06 -4.81
N VAL A 112 -16.82 11.48 -4.02
CA VAL A 112 -16.66 12.43 -2.94
C VAL A 112 -16.78 11.69 -1.61
N PHE A 113 -15.82 11.91 -0.71
CA PHE A 113 -15.80 11.41 0.66
C PHE A 113 -15.73 12.60 1.62
N GLN A 114 -16.59 12.62 2.62
CA GLN A 114 -16.71 13.75 3.55
C GLN A 114 -16.64 13.28 4.99
N ASN A 115 -15.97 14.07 5.83
CA ASN A 115 -15.83 13.88 7.27
C ASN A 115 -15.30 12.50 7.67
N GLN A 116 -14.38 11.96 6.88
CA GLN A 116 -13.77 10.64 7.07
C GLN A 116 -12.25 10.74 7.11
N ASN A 117 -11.60 9.89 7.88
CA ASN A 117 -10.15 9.75 7.88
C ASN A 117 -9.69 8.80 6.76
N ALA A 118 -8.38 8.72 6.53
CA ALA A 118 -7.81 7.93 5.44
C ALA A 118 -8.16 6.43 5.49
N ILE A 119 -8.22 5.83 6.68
CA ILE A 119 -8.61 4.42 6.86
C ILE A 119 -10.10 4.23 6.60
N GLU A 120 -10.95 5.10 7.13
CA GLU A 120 -12.41 5.05 6.88
C GLU A 120 -12.70 5.11 5.37
N VAL A 121 -12.04 6.03 4.66
CA VAL A 121 -12.14 6.16 3.21
C VAL A 121 -11.62 4.89 2.51
N ALA A 122 -10.40 4.43 2.85
CA ALA A 122 -9.82 3.24 2.24
C ALA A 122 -10.71 2.00 2.45
N THR A 123 -11.15 1.75 3.68
CA THR A 123 -12.02 0.63 4.03
C THR A 123 -13.38 0.73 3.33
N SER A 124 -13.96 1.93 3.19
CA SER A 124 -15.23 2.08 2.45
C SER A 124 -15.11 1.64 1.00
N VAL A 125 -13.99 1.97 0.34
CA VAL A 125 -13.72 1.56 -1.04
C VAL A 125 -13.44 0.06 -1.12
N LEU A 126 -12.66 -0.50 -0.18
CA LEU A 126 -12.32 -1.93 -0.15
C LEU A 126 -13.55 -2.83 0.09
N ARG A 127 -14.49 -2.39 0.93
CA ARG A 127 -15.73 -3.13 1.22
C ARG A 127 -16.61 -3.36 -0.01
N GLU A 128 -16.61 -2.43 -0.96
CA GLU A 128 -17.34 -2.61 -2.23
C GLU A 128 -16.80 -3.80 -3.06
N TRP A 129 -15.56 -4.21 -2.79
CA TRP A 129 -14.91 -5.36 -3.41
C TRP A 129 -14.95 -6.62 -2.52
N GLY A 130 -15.65 -6.57 -1.39
CA GLY A 130 -15.68 -7.65 -0.40
C GLY A 130 -14.37 -7.83 0.35
N ILE A 131 -13.51 -6.82 0.40
CA ILE A 131 -12.23 -6.85 1.12
C ILE A 131 -12.41 -6.09 2.44
N GLU A 132 -12.35 -6.81 3.56
CA GLU A 132 -12.33 -6.21 4.89
C GLU A 132 -10.89 -6.27 5.45
N PRO A 133 -10.20 -5.13 5.59
CA PRO A 133 -8.87 -5.11 6.15
C PRO A 133 -8.88 -5.25 7.68
N VAL A 134 -7.83 -5.87 8.23
CA VAL A 134 -7.52 -5.77 9.65
C VAL A 134 -6.64 -4.54 9.86
N VAL A 135 -7.03 -3.67 10.80
CA VAL A 135 -6.37 -2.38 11.04
C VAL A 135 -5.68 -2.38 12.39
N GLY A 136 -4.35 -2.21 12.39
CA GLY A 136 -3.51 -2.09 13.58
C GLY A 136 -2.82 -0.73 13.62
N MET A 137 -3.54 0.31 14.05
CA MET A 137 -3.00 1.68 14.20
C MET A 137 -2.59 1.92 15.65
N GLN A 138 -1.33 2.24 15.89
CA GLN A 138 -0.76 2.34 17.24
C GLN A 138 0.07 3.61 17.48
N ARG A 139 0.59 4.30 16.44
CA ARG A 139 1.42 5.51 16.66
C ARG A 139 0.59 6.76 16.90
N ARG A 140 -0.50 6.92 16.16
CA ARG A 140 -1.30 8.16 16.22
C ARG A 140 -2.75 8.00 15.78
N ALA A 141 -3.57 8.93 16.26
CA ALA A 141 -4.90 9.14 15.71
C ALA A 141 -4.82 9.79 14.31
N LEU A 142 -5.73 9.39 13.42
CA LEU A 142 -5.85 9.98 12.09
C LEU A 142 -6.86 11.11 12.10
N ASN A 143 -6.50 12.23 11.47
CA ASN A 143 -7.42 13.33 11.28
C ASN A 143 -8.50 12.96 10.26
N ARG A 144 -9.73 13.37 10.55
CA ARG A 144 -10.82 13.32 9.57
C ARG A 144 -10.68 14.50 8.61
N HIS A 145 -10.92 14.23 7.34
CA HIS A 145 -10.90 15.26 6.30
C HIS A 145 -12.32 15.73 6.01
N GLU A 146 -12.55 17.05 6.01
CA GLU A 146 -13.82 17.67 5.61
C GLU A 146 -14.23 17.19 4.20
N TYR A 147 -13.26 17.12 3.29
CA TYR A 147 -13.49 16.79 1.89
C TYR A 147 -12.32 16.05 1.27
N ARG A 148 -12.58 14.89 0.67
CA ARG A 148 -11.65 14.09 -0.11
C ARG A 148 -12.32 13.64 -1.39
N VAL A 149 -11.57 13.62 -2.49
CA VAL A 149 -12.08 13.25 -3.80
C VAL A 149 -11.19 12.16 -4.38
N GLN A 150 -11.83 11.10 -4.88
CA GLN A 150 -11.25 10.21 -5.88
C GLN A 150 -11.54 10.84 -7.24
N LEU A 151 -10.50 11.14 -8.02
CA LEU A 151 -10.66 11.86 -9.29
C LEU A 151 -9.85 11.19 -10.40
N ASP A 152 -10.53 10.58 -11.37
CA ASP A 152 -9.91 9.96 -12.56
C ASP A 152 -8.75 9.01 -12.21
N GLU A 153 -8.88 8.31 -11.10
CA GLU A 153 -7.91 7.35 -10.60
C GLU A 153 -8.61 6.02 -10.29
N SER A 154 -7.86 4.92 -10.36
CA SER A 154 -8.40 3.61 -9.98
C SER A 154 -8.67 3.54 -8.48
N ASP A 155 -9.51 2.61 -8.05
CA ASP A 155 -9.77 2.42 -6.62
C ASP A 155 -8.49 2.03 -5.87
N TYR A 156 -7.64 1.21 -6.50
CA TYR A 156 -6.32 0.89 -5.97
C TYR A 156 -5.47 2.15 -5.76
N ALA A 157 -5.33 2.99 -6.80
CA ALA A 157 -4.53 4.20 -6.72
C ALA A 157 -5.06 5.15 -5.65
N PHE A 158 -6.38 5.29 -5.54
CA PHE A 158 -6.99 6.12 -4.50
C PHE A 158 -6.69 5.60 -3.10
N VAL A 159 -6.86 4.30 -2.85
CA VAL A 159 -6.57 3.64 -1.58
C VAL A 159 -5.08 3.77 -1.24
N ALA A 160 -4.19 3.39 -2.17
CA ALA A 160 -2.75 3.47 -1.99
C ALA A 160 -2.32 4.89 -1.63
N ARG A 161 -2.82 5.90 -2.35
CA ARG A 161 -2.55 7.31 -2.06
C ARG A 161 -3.04 7.74 -0.67
N GLN A 162 -4.22 7.28 -0.22
CA GLN A 162 -4.70 7.59 1.14
C GLN A 162 -3.77 7.01 2.21
N LEU A 163 -3.27 5.78 2.01
CA LEU A 163 -2.37 5.11 2.93
C LEU A 163 -0.97 5.76 2.91
N GLU A 164 -0.41 5.99 1.73
CA GLU A 164 0.88 6.67 1.52
C GLU A 164 0.92 8.08 2.12
N GLU A 165 -0.14 8.88 1.95
CA GLU A 165 -0.24 10.22 2.53
C GLU A 165 -0.22 10.20 4.08
N GLN A 166 -0.60 9.07 4.69
CA GLN A 166 -0.58 8.87 6.14
C GLN A 166 0.59 8.01 6.63
N GLY A 167 1.45 7.51 5.74
CA GLY A 167 2.53 6.59 6.11
C GLY A 167 2.02 5.24 6.64
N ILE A 168 0.82 4.84 6.25
CA ILE A 168 0.22 3.56 6.63
C ILE A 168 0.68 2.51 5.64
N SER A 169 1.26 1.45 6.15
CA SER A 169 1.75 0.35 5.35
C SER A 169 0.72 -0.77 5.26
N TYR A 170 0.82 -1.60 4.24
CA TYR A 170 0.00 -2.80 4.14
C TYR A 170 0.78 -4.06 3.76
N VAL A 171 0.29 -5.21 4.21
CA VAL A 171 0.81 -6.54 3.88
C VAL A 171 -0.34 -7.53 3.68
N PHE A 172 -0.04 -8.69 3.09
CA PHE A 172 -1.01 -9.76 2.87
C PHE A 172 -0.68 -10.93 3.78
N GLU A 173 -1.65 -11.34 4.59
CA GLU A 173 -1.54 -12.54 5.41
C GLU A 173 -2.32 -13.68 4.75
N HIS A 174 -1.60 -14.72 4.34
CA HIS A 174 -2.18 -15.93 3.76
C HIS A 174 -2.46 -16.94 4.87
N ILE A 175 -3.70 -17.36 4.98
CA ILE A 175 -4.14 -18.40 5.91
C ILE A 175 -4.31 -19.68 5.09
N PRO A 176 -3.47 -20.70 5.30
CA PRO A 176 -3.60 -21.95 4.58
C PRO A 176 -4.95 -22.62 4.92
N PRO A 177 -5.57 -23.34 3.99
CA PRO A 177 -6.77 -24.10 4.30
C PRO A 177 -6.45 -25.18 5.35
N PRO A 178 -7.46 -25.64 6.13
CA PRO A 178 -7.26 -26.77 7.01
C PRO A 178 -6.85 -28.02 6.22
N PRO A 179 -6.13 -28.98 6.82
CA PRO A 179 -5.60 -30.15 6.10
C PRO A 179 -6.68 -30.96 5.35
N GLU A 180 -7.89 -31.00 5.91
CA GLU A 180 -9.07 -31.68 5.34
C GLU A 180 -9.57 -31.02 4.04
N ALA A 181 -9.17 -29.78 3.80
CA ALA A 181 -9.54 -28.92 2.69
C ALA A 181 -8.30 -28.42 1.93
N ALA A 182 -7.20 -29.19 1.94
CA ALA A 182 -5.89 -28.76 1.42
C ALA A 182 -5.89 -28.26 -0.05
N HIS A 183 -6.92 -28.63 -0.83
CA HIS A 183 -7.12 -28.21 -2.23
C HIS A 183 -7.89 -26.87 -2.38
N HIS A 184 -8.38 -26.28 -1.28
CA HIS A 184 -9.05 -24.99 -1.31
C HIS A 184 -8.06 -23.83 -1.38
N ILE A 185 -8.43 -22.75 -2.06
CA ILE A 185 -7.59 -21.54 -2.11
C ILE A 185 -7.41 -20.99 -0.68
N ALA A 186 -6.16 -20.73 -0.30
CA ALA A 186 -5.83 -20.04 0.93
C ALA A 186 -6.58 -18.70 1.03
N SER A 187 -7.22 -18.44 2.17
CA SER A 187 -7.81 -17.14 2.40
C SER A 187 -6.70 -16.11 2.63
N MET A 188 -6.96 -14.87 2.22
CA MET A 188 -5.99 -13.79 2.30
C MET A 188 -6.62 -12.61 3.02
N THR A 189 -5.94 -12.12 4.04
CA THR A 189 -6.34 -10.94 4.81
C THR A 189 -5.39 -9.79 4.52
N LEU A 190 -5.94 -8.62 4.21
CA LEU A 190 -5.17 -7.39 4.07
C LEU A 190 -4.96 -6.77 5.45
N ILE A 191 -3.71 -6.56 5.84
CA ILE A 191 -3.35 -5.89 7.09
C ILE A 191 -2.94 -4.45 6.78
N LEU A 192 -3.50 -3.48 7.50
CA LEU A 192 -3.12 -2.07 7.45
C LEU A 192 -2.52 -1.67 8.80
N SER A 193 -1.31 -1.11 8.81
CA SER A 193 -0.65 -0.71 10.07
C SER A 193 0.36 0.42 9.87
N ASP A 194 0.54 1.24 10.91
CA ASP A 194 1.62 2.21 11.04
C ASP A 194 2.82 1.67 11.87
N GLN A 195 2.77 0.40 12.32
CA GLN A 195 3.83 -0.30 13.06
C GLN A 195 3.90 -1.79 12.65
N LEU A 196 4.24 -2.05 11.39
CA LEU A 196 4.34 -3.43 10.90
C LEU A 196 5.41 -4.26 11.63
N GLU A 197 6.45 -3.62 12.16
CA GLU A 197 7.49 -4.26 12.97
C GLU A 197 6.98 -4.96 14.22
N CYS A 198 5.80 -4.57 14.71
CA CYS A 198 5.13 -5.17 15.87
C CYS A 198 4.08 -6.22 15.48
N TRP A 199 3.79 -6.38 14.18
CA TRP A 199 2.70 -7.24 13.71
C TRP A 199 3.06 -8.73 13.78
N ARG A 200 4.23 -9.09 13.25
CA ARG A 200 4.74 -10.47 13.22
C ARG A 200 6.21 -10.50 13.57
N GLU A 201 6.56 -11.41 14.47
CA GLU A 201 7.95 -11.68 14.85
C GLU A 201 8.29 -13.15 14.58
N ARG A 202 9.45 -13.38 13.96
CA ARG A 202 10.08 -14.70 13.91
C ARG A 202 10.84 -14.92 15.23
N PRO A 203 10.47 -15.93 16.03
CA PRO A 203 11.06 -16.13 17.36
C PRO A 203 12.54 -16.53 17.29
N GLU A 204 12.88 -17.42 16.36
CA GLU A 204 14.23 -17.94 16.18
C GLU A 204 15.08 -17.03 15.28
N ALA A 205 16.28 -16.69 15.75
CA ALA A 205 17.26 -15.98 14.96
C ALA A 205 17.78 -16.87 13.80
N LEU A 206 18.04 -16.24 12.66
CA LEU A 206 18.59 -16.91 11.49
C LEU A 206 20.10 -17.00 11.58
N VAL A 207 20.64 -18.18 11.27
CA VAL A 207 22.09 -18.41 11.24
C VAL A 207 22.69 -17.71 10.03
N ASN A 208 23.72 -16.91 10.23
CA ASN A 208 24.49 -16.34 9.12
C ASN A 208 25.51 -17.36 8.59
N ALA A 209 25.21 -17.98 7.45
CA ALA A 209 26.08 -18.93 6.77
C ALA A 209 27.21 -18.26 5.96
N GLY A 210 27.39 -16.94 6.05
CA GLY A 210 28.44 -16.20 5.36
C GLY A 210 28.30 -16.24 3.83
N THR A 211 29.41 -16.48 3.12
CA THR A 211 29.47 -16.64 1.65
C THR A 211 29.60 -18.10 1.23
N THR A 212 29.37 -19.04 2.16
CA THR A 212 29.67 -20.46 1.97
C THR A 212 28.83 -21.06 0.83
N GLN A 213 29.46 -21.88 -0.02
CA GLN A 213 28.82 -22.49 -1.20
C GLN A 213 27.87 -23.66 -0.88
N GLY A 214 27.69 -24.01 0.40
CA GLY A 214 26.75 -25.05 0.80
C GLY A 214 25.31 -24.52 0.94
N ARG A 215 24.32 -25.39 0.75
CA ARG A 215 22.91 -25.15 1.16
C ARG A 215 22.62 -25.91 2.45
N PRO A 216 22.84 -25.31 3.64
CA PRO A 216 22.47 -25.95 4.89
C PRO A 216 20.98 -26.32 4.94
N ALA A 217 20.67 -27.41 5.65
CA ALA A 217 19.30 -27.86 5.86
C ALA A 217 18.54 -27.03 6.92
N PHE A 218 19.25 -26.29 7.77
CA PHE A 218 18.65 -25.39 8.77
C PHE A 218 18.29 -24.02 8.16
N PRO A 219 17.35 -23.27 8.75
CA PRO A 219 17.04 -21.88 8.35
C PRO A 219 18.26 -20.95 8.43
N PHE A 220 18.66 -20.32 7.33
CA PHE A 220 19.86 -19.47 7.29
C PHE A 220 19.69 -18.20 6.44
N VAL A 221 20.60 -17.25 6.66
CA VAL A 221 20.87 -16.13 5.75
C VAL A 221 22.33 -16.18 5.30
N SER A 222 22.61 -15.69 4.10
CA SER A 222 23.94 -15.67 3.49
C SER A 222 24.07 -14.46 2.59
N ASN A 223 25.29 -14.14 2.15
CA ASN A 223 25.55 -13.01 1.26
C ASN A 223 24.92 -11.69 1.77
N VAL A 224 24.97 -11.47 3.09
CA VAL A 224 24.38 -10.29 3.73
C VAL A 224 25.13 -9.04 3.30
N ARG A 225 24.41 -8.10 2.69
CA ARG A 225 24.94 -6.84 2.14
C ARG A 225 24.17 -5.67 2.74
N LEU A 226 24.89 -4.75 3.38
CA LEU A 226 24.34 -3.51 3.89
C LEU A 226 24.65 -2.37 2.92
N GLY A 227 23.61 -1.79 2.33
CA GLY A 227 23.67 -0.57 1.52
C GLY A 227 23.18 0.64 2.30
N ARG A 228 23.79 1.81 2.03
CA ARG A 228 23.31 3.11 2.50
C ARG A 228 23.32 4.10 1.34
N ALA A 229 22.22 4.83 1.17
CA ALA A 229 22.08 5.86 0.16
C ALA A 229 21.79 7.22 0.81
N VAL A 230 22.31 8.29 0.22
CA VAL A 230 21.98 9.66 0.64
C VAL A 230 20.49 9.90 0.40
N ARG A 231 19.83 10.47 1.41
CA ARG A 231 18.43 10.90 1.35
C ARG A 231 18.25 12.31 1.90
N PRO A 232 17.18 13.02 1.51
CA PRO A 232 16.82 14.29 2.15
C PRO A 232 16.77 14.16 3.67
N GLY A 233 17.42 15.09 4.36
CA GLY A 233 17.41 15.15 5.82
C GLY A 233 16.44 16.17 6.38
N ARG A 234 15.80 16.98 5.53
CA ARG A 234 14.85 18.02 5.94
C ARG A 234 13.62 18.04 5.05
N VAL A 235 12.44 18.05 5.66
CA VAL A 235 11.16 18.30 4.98
C VAL A 235 10.52 19.52 5.61
N SER A 236 10.10 20.48 4.78
CA SER A 236 9.45 21.70 5.22
C SER A 236 8.12 21.88 4.49
N LEU A 237 7.05 22.02 5.27
CA LEU A 237 5.68 22.12 4.79
C LEU A 237 5.11 23.49 5.08
N ARG A 238 4.45 24.09 4.10
CA ARG A 238 3.71 25.34 4.28
C ARG A 238 2.28 25.21 3.81
N GLY A 239 1.35 25.84 4.50
CA GLY A 239 -0.05 25.92 4.12
C GLY A 239 -0.63 27.30 4.32
N TYR A 240 -1.87 27.48 3.89
CA TYR A 240 -2.65 28.69 4.12
C TYR A 240 -4.08 28.31 4.51
N ASP A 241 -4.55 28.88 5.62
CA ASP A 241 -5.95 28.86 6.04
C ASP A 241 -6.48 30.29 6.02
N TYR A 242 -7.55 30.51 5.27
CA TYR A 242 -8.16 31.83 5.14
C TYR A 242 -9.05 32.20 6.33
N ARG A 243 -9.40 31.23 7.20
CA ARG A 243 -10.20 31.49 8.40
C ARG A 243 -9.36 32.12 9.52
N SER A 244 -8.07 31.78 9.57
CA SER A 244 -7.11 32.37 10.50
C SER A 244 -6.63 33.73 9.99
N HIS A 245 -6.93 34.79 10.74
CA HIS A 245 -6.56 36.17 10.39
C HIS A 245 -5.09 36.50 10.73
N ALA A 246 -4.31 35.54 11.24
CA ALA A 246 -2.97 35.79 11.77
C ALA A 246 -1.88 35.03 10.99
N GLN A 247 -1.10 35.79 10.21
CA GLN A 247 0.25 35.50 9.72
C GLN A 247 0.44 34.25 8.83
N LEU A 248 1.26 34.40 7.79
CA LEU A 248 1.70 33.33 6.87
C LEU A 248 2.64 32.30 7.55
N THR A 249 2.42 32.00 8.83
CA THR A 249 3.31 31.24 9.71
C THR A 249 2.67 29.91 10.06
N LEU A 250 2.83 28.92 9.19
CA LEU A 250 2.80 27.51 9.58
C LEU A 250 3.73 26.76 8.63
N ALA A 251 5.01 26.76 9.03
CA ALA A 251 6.11 26.02 8.42
C ALA A 251 6.37 24.78 9.28
N ALA A 252 5.61 23.70 9.10
CA ALA A 252 5.94 22.47 9.81
C ALA A 252 7.24 21.91 9.22
N GLU A 253 8.08 21.36 10.09
CA GLU A 253 9.38 20.85 9.70
C GLU A 253 9.67 19.52 10.40
N ALA A 254 10.30 18.62 9.66
CA ALA A 254 10.89 17.41 10.19
C ALA A 254 12.37 17.34 9.76
N ARG A 255 13.22 16.84 10.66
CA ARG A 255 14.66 16.66 10.43
C ARG A 255 15.08 15.25 10.79
N GLY A 256 16.01 14.69 10.04
CA GLY A 256 16.58 13.37 10.30
C GLY A 256 17.78 13.07 9.43
N GLY A 257 18.59 12.09 9.84
CA GLY A 257 19.82 11.74 9.15
C GLY A 257 21.07 12.41 9.72
N ASN A 258 22.14 12.42 8.94
CA ASN A 258 23.42 13.01 9.37
C ASN A 258 23.53 14.49 8.97
N GLU A 259 24.57 15.16 9.47
CA GLU A 259 24.80 16.59 9.22
C GLU A 259 24.86 16.95 7.72
N ALA A 260 25.46 16.10 6.90
CA ALA A 260 25.51 16.30 5.45
C ALA A 260 24.13 16.20 4.79
N GLU A 261 23.24 15.32 5.29
CA GLU A 261 21.89 15.14 4.77
C GLU A 261 20.93 16.26 5.16
N LEU A 262 21.17 16.94 6.29
CA LEU A 262 20.34 18.07 6.75
C LEU A 262 20.32 19.25 5.77
N GLY A 263 21.36 19.37 4.92
CA GLY A 263 21.40 20.37 3.84
C GLY A 263 20.47 20.08 2.66
N TYR A 264 19.95 18.85 2.53
CA TYR A 264 19.04 18.46 1.46
C TYR A 264 17.58 18.62 1.92
N GLU A 265 16.99 19.76 1.57
CA GLU A 265 15.61 20.10 1.90
C GLU A 265 14.61 19.71 0.81
N ARG A 266 13.47 19.15 1.22
CA ARG A 266 12.25 19.01 0.43
C ARG A 266 11.18 19.97 0.94
N TYR A 267 10.95 21.05 0.20
CA TYR A 267 9.87 21.98 0.48
C TYR A 267 8.59 21.59 -0.26
N ARG A 268 7.45 21.55 0.43
CA ARG A 268 6.12 21.38 -0.19
C ARG A 268 5.13 22.42 0.33
N TYR A 269 4.37 23.00 -0.59
CA TYR A 269 3.19 23.79 -0.26
C TYR A 269 1.94 22.89 -0.30
N LEU A 270 1.24 22.77 0.82
CA LEU A 270 0.03 21.99 0.97
C LEU A 270 -1.10 22.91 1.45
N PRO A 271 -1.95 23.40 0.53
CA PRO A 271 -3.13 24.19 0.89
C PRO A 271 -3.99 23.40 1.89
N LYS A 272 -4.48 24.04 2.96
CA LYS A 272 -5.30 23.39 4.01
C LYS A 272 -4.68 22.13 4.67
N ALA A 273 -3.35 21.94 4.67
CA ALA A 273 -2.75 20.88 5.50
C ALA A 273 -2.93 21.12 7.02
N PHE A 274 -3.33 22.34 7.39
CA PHE A 274 -3.50 22.84 8.75
C PHE A 274 -4.86 23.55 8.77
N VAL A 275 -5.88 22.96 9.40
CA VAL A 275 -7.24 23.51 9.44
C VAL A 275 -7.83 23.32 10.85
N THR A 276 -7.91 24.46 11.54
CA THR A 276 -8.64 24.77 12.77
C THR A 276 -8.19 24.09 14.09
N ASP A 277 -8.03 24.95 15.11
CA ASP A 277 -7.32 24.82 16.40
C ASP A 277 -5.78 24.87 16.32
N ALA A 278 -5.22 26.05 16.63
CA ALA A 278 -3.80 26.39 16.49
C ALA A 278 -2.83 25.33 17.07
N GLY A 279 -3.21 24.64 18.15
CA GLY A 279 -2.41 23.57 18.76
C GLY A 279 -2.62 22.16 18.18
N ALA A 280 -3.78 21.86 17.62
CA ALA A 280 -4.03 20.58 16.93
C ALA A 280 -3.43 20.58 15.51
N ASP A 281 -3.49 21.75 14.85
CA ASP A 281 -2.97 21.97 13.50
C ASP A 281 -1.46 21.88 13.40
N GLN A 282 -0.74 22.49 14.34
CA GLN A 282 0.72 22.41 14.35
C GLN A 282 1.20 20.96 14.52
N ARG A 283 0.52 20.18 15.38
CA ARG A 283 0.81 18.75 15.57
C ARG A 283 0.50 17.93 14.31
N ALA A 284 -0.63 18.17 13.67
CA ALA A 284 -1.00 17.53 12.40
C ALA A 284 0.03 17.84 11.29
N GLY A 285 0.46 19.09 11.24
CA GLY A 285 1.51 19.57 10.35
C GLY A 285 2.86 18.91 10.55
N MET A 286 3.33 18.86 11.80
CA MET A 286 4.56 18.18 12.18
C MET A 286 4.48 16.68 11.86
N ALA A 287 3.36 16.03 12.16
CA ALA A 287 3.14 14.63 11.83
C ALA A 287 3.18 14.39 10.30
N ALA A 288 2.58 15.27 9.51
CA ALA A 288 2.64 15.17 8.04
C ALA A 288 4.07 15.38 7.50
N ALA A 289 4.83 16.32 8.09
CA ALA A 289 6.24 16.54 7.74
C ALA A 289 7.09 15.30 8.10
N GLN A 290 6.83 14.70 9.27
CA GLN A 290 7.52 13.49 9.72
C GLN A 290 7.22 12.30 8.81
N VAL A 291 5.95 12.07 8.45
CA VAL A 291 5.56 11.00 7.50
C VAL A 291 6.30 11.13 6.17
N LEU A 292 6.40 12.35 5.64
CA LEU A 292 7.12 12.60 4.39
C LEU A 292 8.62 12.35 4.52
N LEU A 293 9.21 12.79 5.63
CA LEU A 293 10.62 12.55 5.90
C LEU A 293 10.90 11.05 6.03
N ASP A 294 10.08 10.33 6.80
CA ASP A 294 10.19 8.89 6.99
C ASP A 294 10.01 8.15 5.67
N ALA A 295 9.07 8.57 4.82
CA ALA A 295 8.85 7.99 3.49
C ALA A 295 10.10 8.15 2.57
N GLU A 296 10.71 9.34 2.55
CA GLU A 296 11.94 9.60 1.78
C GLU A 296 13.13 8.77 2.33
N ARG A 297 13.13 8.49 3.64
CA ARG A 297 14.24 7.84 4.34
C ARG A 297 14.06 6.34 4.55
N SER A 298 12.89 5.77 4.27
CA SER A 298 12.60 4.33 4.48
C SER A 298 13.49 3.40 3.65
N ALA A 299 14.07 3.91 2.56
CA ALA A 299 15.07 3.20 1.75
C ALA A 299 16.48 3.80 1.87
N ALA A 300 16.79 4.55 2.94
CA ALA A 300 18.12 5.12 3.18
C ALA A 300 19.14 4.04 3.56
N ARG A 301 18.70 2.97 4.23
CA ARG A 301 19.49 1.79 4.56
C ARG A 301 18.74 0.55 4.12
N LEU A 302 19.43 -0.36 3.46
CA LEU A 302 18.85 -1.60 2.97
C LEU A 302 19.81 -2.74 3.23
N VAL A 303 19.31 -3.83 3.81
CA VAL A 303 20.04 -5.07 4.02
C VAL A 303 19.50 -6.09 3.02
N SER A 304 20.31 -6.46 2.03
CA SER A 304 19.98 -7.51 1.07
C SER A 304 20.69 -8.81 1.46
N MET A 305 20.01 -9.95 1.33
CA MET A 305 20.57 -11.25 1.70
C MET A 305 19.96 -12.38 0.88
N SER A 306 20.64 -13.52 0.83
CA SER A 306 20.12 -14.77 0.30
C SER A 306 19.71 -15.71 1.43
N SER A 307 18.67 -16.51 1.25
CA SER A 307 18.15 -17.41 2.29
C SER A 307 17.59 -18.72 1.71
N ASN A 308 17.19 -19.64 2.59
CA ASN A 308 16.32 -20.78 2.29
C ASN A 308 14.96 -20.68 3.02
N VAL A 309 14.73 -19.60 3.76
CA VAL A 309 13.53 -19.37 4.56
C VAL A 309 12.45 -18.80 3.68
N ILE A 310 11.43 -19.61 3.40
CA ILE A 310 10.26 -19.18 2.65
C ILE A 310 9.07 -18.85 3.54
N ASP A 311 9.02 -19.32 4.77
CA ASP A 311 7.93 -19.14 5.74
C ASP A 311 7.88 -17.73 6.38
N MET A 312 8.62 -16.77 5.83
CA MET A 312 8.72 -15.40 6.32
C MET A 312 8.20 -14.39 5.27
N PRO A 313 6.92 -13.95 5.37
CA PRO A 313 6.39 -12.89 4.51
C PRO A 313 6.95 -11.50 4.87
N PRO A 314 7.01 -10.55 3.91
CA PRO A 314 7.28 -9.15 4.23
C PRO A 314 6.35 -8.60 5.32
N GLY A 315 6.88 -7.73 6.18
CA GLY A 315 6.24 -7.31 7.42
C GLY A 315 6.68 -8.12 8.65
N THR A 316 7.50 -9.16 8.48
CA THR A 316 8.02 -9.95 9.60
C THR A 316 9.30 -9.33 10.17
N ARG A 317 9.33 -9.12 11.49
CA ARG A 317 10.54 -8.84 12.26
C ARG A 317 11.33 -10.12 12.48
N PHE A 318 12.64 -10.10 12.25
CA PHE A 318 13.53 -11.23 12.49
C PHE A 318 14.91 -10.77 12.99
N ARG A 319 15.70 -11.72 13.50
CA ARG A 319 17.06 -11.47 13.98
C ARG A 319 18.06 -12.35 13.24
N ILE A 320 19.31 -11.89 13.15
CA ILE A 320 20.45 -12.66 12.67
C ILE A 320 21.31 -13.00 13.89
N ASP A 321 21.78 -14.24 14.01
CA ASP A 321 22.49 -14.74 15.19
C ASP A 321 23.85 -14.07 15.43
N THR A 322 24.69 -14.00 14.39
CA THR A 322 26.07 -13.55 14.44
C THR A 322 26.46 -12.98 13.09
N HIS A 323 27.08 -11.81 13.10
CA HIS A 323 27.59 -11.15 11.91
C HIS A 323 28.78 -10.30 12.32
N GLU A 324 29.75 -10.13 11.43
CA GLU A 324 30.91 -9.24 11.63
C GLU A 324 30.53 -7.77 11.92
N ARG A 325 29.26 -7.40 11.69
CA ARG A 325 28.71 -6.07 11.95
C ARG A 325 27.67 -6.22 13.04
N GLU A 326 28.01 -5.81 14.25
CA GLU A 326 27.15 -5.91 15.43
C GLU A 326 25.80 -5.21 15.24
N SER A 327 25.75 -4.13 14.45
CA SER A 327 24.52 -3.39 14.15
C SER A 327 23.45 -4.21 13.43
N LEU A 328 23.79 -5.37 12.85
CA LEU A 328 22.86 -6.29 12.20
C LEU A 328 22.35 -7.41 13.13
N CYS A 329 22.94 -7.53 14.32
CA CYS A 329 22.63 -8.53 15.33
C CYS A 329 21.96 -7.92 16.57
N ASP A 330 21.49 -6.69 16.48
CA ASP A 330 20.79 -5.99 17.57
C ASP A 330 19.49 -6.73 17.95
N ASP A 331 19.12 -6.69 19.23
CA ASP A 331 17.88 -7.28 19.75
C ASP A 331 16.63 -6.67 19.09
N ALA A 332 16.69 -5.40 18.67
CA ALA A 332 15.64 -4.76 17.87
C ALA A 332 15.38 -5.51 16.55
N GLY A 333 16.41 -6.13 15.96
CA GLY A 333 16.31 -6.92 14.76
C GLY A 333 16.13 -6.13 13.46
N LEU A 334 15.72 -6.85 12.42
CA LEU A 334 15.46 -6.36 11.08
C LEU A 334 13.99 -6.54 10.72
N LEU A 335 13.42 -5.60 9.97
CA LEU A 335 12.10 -5.74 9.36
C LEU A 335 12.26 -6.19 7.91
N LEU A 336 11.68 -7.34 7.55
CA LEU A 336 11.66 -7.80 6.17
C LEU A 336 10.71 -6.91 5.35
N VAL A 337 11.25 -6.17 4.38
CA VAL A 337 10.47 -5.26 3.52
C VAL A 337 10.11 -5.87 2.18
N GLY A 338 10.89 -6.82 1.67
CA GLY A 338 10.63 -7.50 0.41
C GLY A 338 11.28 -8.88 0.31
N ALA A 339 10.70 -9.74 -0.50
CA ALA A 339 11.19 -11.09 -0.77
C ALA A 339 10.96 -11.46 -2.23
N THR A 340 11.93 -12.16 -2.81
CA THR A 340 11.83 -12.75 -4.14
C THR A 340 12.25 -14.21 -4.06
N ILE A 341 11.39 -15.10 -4.55
CA ILE A 341 11.63 -16.53 -4.58
C ILE A 341 11.49 -16.99 -6.03
N GLU A 342 12.56 -17.51 -6.62
CA GLU A 342 12.57 -17.82 -8.05
C GLU A 342 13.37 -19.08 -8.34
N GLY A 343 12.86 -19.91 -9.25
CA GLY A 343 13.62 -21.00 -9.85
C GLY A 343 12.77 -22.19 -10.29
N ASP A 344 13.46 -23.30 -10.55
CA ASP A 344 12.86 -24.52 -11.06
C ASP A 344 12.64 -25.53 -9.93
N VAL A 345 11.46 -26.16 -9.92
CA VAL A 345 11.06 -27.11 -8.86
C VAL A 345 11.94 -28.36 -8.83
N ASN A 346 12.35 -28.82 -10.01
CA ASN A 346 13.26 -29.96 -10.19
C ASN A 346 14.74 -29.52 -10.32
N GLY A 347 15.01 -28.23 -10.16
CA GLY A 347 16.33 -27.64 -10.33
C GLY A 347 16.73 -26.80 -9.13
N GLU A 348 17.55 -25.79 -9.39
CA GLU A 348 17.93 -24.82 -8.38
C GLU A 348 16.92 -23.65 -8.34
N TRP A 349 16.59 -23.25 -7.13
CA TRP A 349 15.85 -22.03 -6.83
C TRP A 349 16.54 -21.25 -5.73
N ALA A 350 16.25 -19.96 -5.66
CA ALA A 350 16.88 -19.00 -4.76
C ALA A 350 15.83 -18.16 -4.02
N VAL A 351 16.15 -17.79 -2.77
CA VAL A 351 15.40 -16.80 -2.00
C VAL A 351 16.30 -15.57 -1.83
N ALA A 352 15.84 -14.42 -2.31
CA ALA A 352 16.42 -13.12 -2.05
C ALA A 352 15.52 -12.35 -1.09
N LEU A 353 16.11 -11.81 -0.02
CA LEU A 353 15.41 -11.05 1.00
C LEU A 353 15.97 -9.63 1.07
N GLU A 354 15.07 -8.68 1.29
CA GLU A 354 15.39 -7.28 1.54
C GLU A 354 14.79 -6.85 2.87
N ALA A 355 15.62 -6.30 3.75
CA ALA A 355 15.23 -5.88 5.09
C ALA A 355 15.79 -4.51 5.43
N ILE A 356 15.24 -3.89 6.47
CA ILE A 356 15.75 -2.63 7.02
C ILE A 356 16.03 -2.79 8.53
N PRO A 357 17.04 -2.11 9.09
CA PRO A 357 17.30 -2.16 10.53
C PRO A 357 16.23 -1.43 11.34
N ILE A 358 15.76 -2.04 12.43
CA ILE A 358 14.72 -1.45 13.30
C ILE A 358 15.33 -0.43 14.28
N ALA A 359 16.51 -0.71 14.82
CA ALA A 359 17.16 0.10 15.85
C ALA A 359 17.31 1.59 15.45
N ASP A 360 17.54 1.85 14.17
CA ASP A 360 17.71 3.22 13.64
C ASP A 360 16.46 4.09 13.82
N ALA A 361 15.27 3.51 13.73
CA ALA A 361 14.03 4.25 13.93
C ALA A 361 13.68 4.39 15.41
N LEU A 362 13.97 3.36 16.23
CA LEU A 362 13.79 3.43 17.69
C LEU A 362 14.65 4.54 18.31
N ALA A 363 15.87 4.75 17.81
CA ALA A 363 16.75 5.84 18.26
C ALA A 363 16.21 7.25 17.98
N ALA A 364 15.26 7.40 17.05
CA ALA A 364 14.69 8.68 16.67
C ALA A 364 13.36 9.02 17.39
N GLU A 365 12.83 8.11 18.24
CA GLU A 365 11.59 8.15 19.04
C GLU A 365 10.26 8.42 18.30
N THR A 366 10.30 9.17 17.20
CA THR A 366 9.16 9.68 16.41
C THR A 366 9.13 9.11 14.99
N ALA A 367 10.22 8.46 14.55
CA ALA A 367 10.34 7.94 13.19
C ALA A 367 9.65 6.58 13.03
N ALA A 368 8.96 6.40 11.90
CA ALA A 368 8.54 5.09 11.44
C ALA A 368 9.74 4.19 11.13
N VAL A 369 9.66 2.90 11.49
CA VAL A 369 10.63 1.90 11.02
C VAL A 369 10.55 1.81 9.50
N PHE A 370 9.32 1.67 8.98
CA PHE A 370 9.03 1.74 7.55
C PHE A 370 7.84 2.68 7.32
N CYS A 371 7.97 3.55 6.34
CA CYS A 371 6.92 4.41 5.83
C CYS A 371 6.89 4.27 4.29
N PRO A 372 5.73 3.95 3.69
CA PRO A 372 5.63 3.79 2.25
C PRO A 372 5.99 5.09 1.52
N ALA A 373 6.77 4.97 0.46
CA ALA A 373 7.07 6.09 -0.42
C ALA A 373 5.78 6.61 -1.09
N GLN A 374 5.64 7.93 -1.19
CA GLN A 374 4.51 8.56 -1.88
C GLN A 374 4.71 8.53 -3.40
N VAL A 375 4.54 7.35 -3.99
CA VAL A 375 4.74 7.08 -5.42
C VAL A 375 3.45 7.20 -6.22
N THR A 376 2.29 7.03 -5.58
CA THR A 376 1.01 7.08 -6.28
C THR A 376 0.69 8.53 -6.68
N PRO A 377 0.53 8.82 -7.99
CA PRO A 377 0.30 10.18 -8.44
C PRO A 377 -0.97 10.80 -7.86
N LYS A 378 -0.86 12.00 -7.30
CA LYS A 378 -2.04 12.77 -6.87
C LYS A 378 -2.76 13.32 -8.11
N PRO A 379 -4.06 13.05 -8.28
CA PRO A 379 -4.80 13.53 -9.44
C PRO A 379 -4.88 15.06 -9.42
N ARG A 380 -4.88 15.66 -10.61
CA ARG A 380 -4.97 17.10 -10.81
C ARG A 380 -6.13 17.40 -11.75
N VAL A 381 -6.98 18.34 -11.39
CA VAL A 381 -7.95 18.90 -12.32
C VAL A 381 -7.21 19.84 -13.26
N MET A 382 -7.27 19.56 -14.56
CA MET A 382 -6.74 20.45 -15.58
C MET A 382 -7.83 21.43 -15.99
N GLY A 383 -7.63 22.71 -15.68
CA GLY A 383 -8.56 23.79 -16.03
C GLY A 383 -9.71 23.98 -15.03
N LEU A 384 -10.80 24.53 -15.54
CA LEU A 384 -12.00 24.87 -14.78
C LEU A 384 -13.10 23.86 -15.08
N GLN A 385 -13.98 23.62 -14.10
CA GLN A 385 -15.16 22.76 -14.29
C GLN A 385 -16.41 23.55 -13.94
N SER A 386 -17.54 23.27 -14.60
CA SER A 386 -18.83 23.76 -14.15
C SER A 386 -19.46 22.83 -13.10
N ALA A 387 -20.27 23.42 -12.24
CA ALA A 387 -21.06 22.73 -11.22
C ALA A 387 -22.34 23.51 -10.94
N VAL A 388 -23.34 22.85 -10.37
CA VAL A 388 -24.61 23.49 -9.99
C VAL A 388 -24.61 23.76 -8.50
N VAL A 389 -25.01 24.96 -8.09
CA VAL A 389 -25.15 25.33 -6.66
C VAL A 389 -26.30 24.55 -6.04
N VAL A 390 -26.06 23.95 -4.88
CA VAL A 390 -27.03 23.10 -4.17
C VAL A 390 -27.24 23.58 -2.74
N GLY A 391 -28.44 23.35 -2.22
CA GLY A 391 -28.84 23.68 -0.85
C GLY A 391 -29.95 22.75 -0.36
N PRO A 392 -30.36 22.90 0.92
CA PRO A 392 -31.52 22.22 1.47
C PRO A 392 -32.78 22.44 0.63
N VAL A 393 -33.70 21.47 0.69
CA VAL A 393 -34.95 21.53 -0.07
C VAL A 393 -35.75 22.79 0.30
N GLY A 394 -36.11 23.57 -0.71
CA GLY A 394 -36.89 24.80 -0.55
C GLY A 394 -36.07 26.06 -0.26
N GLU A 395 -34.75 25.95 -0.07
CA GLU A 395 -33.88 27.12 0.06
C GLU A 395 -33.46 27.65 -1.31
N GLU A 396 -33.63 28.97 -1.51
CA GLU A 396 -33.13 29.66 -2.69
C GLU A 396 -31.66 30.07 -2.56
N ILE A 397 -31.22 30.39 -1.34
CA ILE A 397 -29.84 30.83 -1.02
C ILE A 397 -29.32 30.00 0.14
N HIS A 398 -28.23 29.27 -0.10
CA HIS A 398 -27.56 28.44 0.92
C HIS A 398 -26.09 28.86 1.05
N THR A 399 -25.77 29.62 2.10
CA THR A 399 -24.43 30.20 2.33
C THR A 399 -24.05 30.16 3.81
N ASP A 400 -22.74 30.25 4.08
CA ASP A 400 -22.19 30.41 5.42
C ASP A 400 -21.71 31.86 5.71
N GLU A 401 -21.09 32.09 6.87
CA GLU A 401 -20.58 33.39 7.31
C GLU A 401 -19.48 33.99 6.40
N PHE A 402 -18.87 33.17 5.53
CA PHE A 402 -17.84 33.58 4.58
C PHE A 402 -18.38 33.79 3.15
N GLY A 403 -19.69 33.70 2.93
CA GLY A 403 -20.28 33.82 1.60
C GLY A 403 -19.96 32.62 0.70
N ARG A 404 -19.67 31.45 1.28
CA ARG A 404 -19.36 30.21 0.55
C ARG A 404 -20.64 29.51 0.16
N VAL A 405 -20.58 28.77 -0.95
CA VAL A 405 -21.70 27.95 -1.43
C VAL A 405 -21.29 26.49 -1.49
N LYS A 406 -22.28 25.61 -1.57
CA LYS A 406 -22.07 24.20 -1.90
C LYS A 406 -22.53 23.92 -3.32
N VAL A 407 -21.88 22.97 -3.97
CA VAL A 407 -22.15 22.63 -5.37
C VAL A 407 -22.27 21.11 -5.53
N GLN A 408 -22.90 20.69 -6.60
CA GLN A 408 -22.78 19.33 -7.12
C GLN A 408 -22.13 19.38 -8.50
N PHE A 409 -21.02 18.66 -8.64
CA PHE A 409 -20.36 18.50 -9.92
C PHE A 409 -21.14 17.55 -10.82
N HIS A 410 -21.10 17.78 -12.13
CA HIS A 410 -21.81 16.95 -13.11
C HIS A 410 -21.35 15.48 -13.12
N TRP A 411 -20.11 15.21 -12.68
CA TRP A 411 -19.57 13.87 -12.57
C TRP A 411 -19.90 13.17 -11.25
N ASP A 412 -20.44 13.90 -10.25
CA ASP A 412 -20.81 13.32 -8.97
C ASP A 412 -22.15 12.59 -9.08
N ARG A 413 -22.06 11.26 -9.19
CA ARG A 413 -23.20 10.35 -9.30
C ARG A 413 -23.84 9.99 -7.96
N LEU A 414 -23.16 10.24 -6.84
CA LEU A 414 -23.60 9.85 -5.50
C LEU A 414 -24.28 11.02 -4.76
N GLY A 415 -23.96 12.25 -5.14
CA GLY A 415 -24.62 13.45 -4.62
C GLY A 415 -26.12 13.49 -4.90
N ARG A 416 -26.89 13.94 -3.89
CA ARG A 416 -28.37 14.02 -3.92
C ARG A 416 -28.92 15.41 -4.20
N SER A 417 -28.06 16.37 -4.51
CA SER A 417 -28.40 17.79 -4.72
C SER A 417 -29.13 18.45 -3.54
N ASP A 418 -28.83 18.03 -2.31
CA ASP A 418 -29.55 18.37 -1.07
C ASP A 418 -28.76 19.27 -0.11
N GLY A 419 -27.71 19.93 -0.61
CA GLY A 419 -26.80 20.73 0.24
C GLY A 419 -25.79 19.89 1.02
N ALA A 420 -25.73 18.56 0.82
CA ALA A 420 -24.68 17.69 1.37
C ALA A 420 -23.69 17.18 0.32
N SER A 421 -23.78 17.62 -0.94
CA SER A 421 -22.99 17.08 -2.07
C SER A 421 -21.53 17.57 -2.11
N SER A 422 -21.22 18.71 -1.48
CA SER A 422 -19.85 19.20 -1.36
C SER A 422 -19.54 19.83 -0.02
N CYS A 423 -18.24 20.06 0.22
CA CYS A 423 -17.81 21.03 1.21
C CYS A 423 -18.15 22.46 0.78
N TRP A 424 -17.95 23.40 1.70
CA TRP A 424 -18.14 24.83 1.44
C TRP A 424 -17.03 25.39 0.54
N ILE A 425 -17.41 25.94 -0.61
CA ILE A 425 -16.52 26.49 -1.64
C ILE A 425 -16.60 28.02 -1.63
N ARG A 426 -15.44 28.68 -1.61
CA ARG A 426 -15.34 30.15 -1.68
C ARG A 426 -15.75 30.65 -3.05
N VAL A 427 -16.53 31.73 -3.07
CA VAL A 427 -16.97 32.40 -4.28
C VAL A 427 -16.06 33.60 -4.54
N SER A 428 -15.51 33.69 -5.75
CA SER A 428 -14.78 34.88 -6.19
C SER A 428 -15.74 36.05 -6.35
N GLN A 429 -15.39 37.21 -5.80
CA GLN A 429 -16.16 38.44 -5.90
C GLN A 429 -15.44 39.44 -6.82
N SER A 430 -16.17 40.36 -7.44
CA SER A 430 -15.59 41.41 -8.28
C SER A 430 -14.72 42.39 -7.49
N TRP A 431 -14.99 42.57 -6.19
CA TRP A 431 -14.20 43.38 -5.28
C TRP A 431 -14.36 42.92 -3.82
N ALA A 432 -13.25 42.65 -3.13
CA ALA A 432 -13.23 42.24 -1.73
C ALA A 432 -12.20 43.05 -0.92
N GLY A 433 -12.64 43.68 0.18
CA GLY A 433 -11.82 44.43 1.13
C GLY A 433 -12.06 44.00 2.58
N GLY A 434 -11.34 44.61 3.52
CA GLY A 434 -11.41 44.30 4.96
C GLY A 434 -12.68 44.81 5.65
N GLY A 435 -13.86 44.36 5.18
CA GLY A 435 -15.18 44.73 5.72
C GLY A 435 -16.11 45.46 4.73
N TYR A 436 -15.68 45.65 3.48
CA TYR A 436 -16.48 46.26 2.40
C TYR A 436 -16.14 45.63 1.06
N GLY A 437 -17.00 45.79 0.07
CA GLY A 437 -16.80 45.27 -1.28
C GLY A 437 -18.11 44.99 -2.01
N ALA A 438 -18.01 44.29 -3.12
CA ALA A 438 -19.16 43.76 -3.85
C ALA A 438 -19.46 42.33 -3.38
N SER A 439 -20.75 42.00 -3.24
CA SER A 439 -21.19 40.64 -2.87
C SER A 439 -22.34 40.21 -3.76
N GLN A 440 -22.11 39.16 -4.54
CA GLN A 440 -23.10 38.50 -5.38
C GLN A 440 -23.05 37.00 -5.07
N LEU A 441 -24.00 36.53 -4.26
CA LEU A 441 -24.08 35.13 -3.86
C LEU A 441 -24.78 34.29 -4.94
N PRO A 442 -24.14 33.22 -5.44
CA PRO A 442 -24.80 32.24 -6.29
C PRO A 442 -25.99 31.60 -5.56
N ARG A 443 -27.12 31.45 -6.26
CA ARG A 443 -28.36 30.85 -5.73
C ARG A 443 -28.43 29.37 -6.08
N VAL A 444 -29.21 28.60 -5.33
CA VAL A 444 -29.47 27.19 -5.64
C VAL A 444 -30.01 27.06 -7.07
N GLY A 445 -29.43 26.13 -7.84
CA GLY A 445 -29.75 25.93 -9.25
C GLY A 445 -28.92 26.76 -10.24
N HIS A 446 -28.15 27.74 -9.78
CA HIS A 446 -27.22 28.46 -10.67
C HIS A 446 -26.05 27.56 -11.08
N GLU A 447 -25.64 27.62 -12.35
CA GLU A 447 -24.39 27.06 -12.82
C GLU A 447 -23.23 28.01 -12.49
N VAL A 448 -22.16 27.47 -11.93
CA VAL A 448 -20.95 28.22 -11.55
C VAL A 448 -19.71 27.54 -12.12
N ILE A 449 -18.66 28.33 -12.33
CA ILE A 449 -17.35 27.82 -12.73
C ILE A 449 -16.48 27.66 -11.48
N VAL A 450 -15.93 26.47 -11.29
CA VAL A 450 -15.12 26.07 -10.13
C VAL A 450 -13.66 25.91 -10.55
N GLY A 451 -12.78 26.62 -9.85
CA GLY A 451 -11.33 26.46 -9.94
C GLY A 451 -10.79 25.59 -8.80
N PHE A 452 -9.68 24.89 -9.07
CA PHE A 452 -9.02 23.98 -8.14
C PHE A 452 -7.62 24.50 -7.81
N PHE A 453 -7.25 24.48 -6.53
CA PHE A 453 -5.99 25.02 -6.01
C PHE A 453 -4.96 23.95 -5.67
#